data_AF-A0AAU8EWW3-F1
#
_entry.id   AF-A0AAU8EWW3-F1
#
_cell.length_a   1.000
_cell.length_b   1.000
_cell.length_c   1.000
_cell.angle_alpha   90.00
_cell.angle_beta   90.00
_cell.angle_gamma   90.00
#
_symmetry.space_group_name_H-M   'P 1'
#
loop_
_entity.id
_entity.type
_entity.pdbx_description
1 polymer ?
#
loop_
_entity_poly.entity_id
_entity_poly.type
_entity_poly.pdbx_seq_one_letter_code
_entity_poly.pdbx_strand_id
1 'polypeptide(L)'
;MELVRRNSATETEAVGAFWRWWSVAGTGLATAAVMTGMYADLPEIIGAMVMAIHPKLRWETGPGAHSRHRLCVSGGGDPRLRVLAERWRRAAPPPTETWEFAAAREPRPGMLAGTLEGLEQPVDLGLARVAVDWDERRTLAELTVFHPAFTGMGTNDCRQAGRLLVDWLLGEDDVQRWVGAINVTRADPRDSQPAAIVPDFFQAVATRNLDPRWTMREAKISSGHRVIVCALRPLRWVDHPLLDLHTAVRISYRRTGDDGLPDGEALIRLLHLEQGLDLLVGPRGRVVASETSNGLRVLHYYSDSEDQNGRDSFDRFARSRQDVQVTHAYDPGWSRVQKFI
;
A
#
# COMPACT_ATOMS: atom_id res chain seq x y z
N MET A 1 5.12 -19.34 10.80
CA MET A 1 5.12 -18.26 11.82
C MET A 1 6.52 -18.00 12.38
N GLU A 2 7.30 -19.02 12.66
CA GLU A 2 8.67 -18.87 13.21
C GLU A 2 9.68 -18.24 12.23
N LEU A 3 9.65 -18.62 10.95
CA LEU A 3 10.52 -18.02 9.91
C LEU A 3 10.24 -16.52 9.68
N VAL A 4 8.96 -16.13 9.72
CA VAL A 4 8.52 -14.72 9.60
C VAL A 4 8.98 -13.90 10.81
N ARG A 5 8.93 -14.48 12.02
CA ARG A 5 9.41 -13.83 13.25
C ARG A 5 10.94 -13.69 13.31
N ARG A 6 11.68 -14.63 12.72
CA ARG A 6 13.15 -14.53 12.64
C ARG A 6 13.58 -13.43 11.68
N ASN A 7 12.94 -13.34 10.51
CA ASN A 7 13.21 -12.24 9.58
C ASN A 7 12.87 -10.88 10.18
N SER A 8 11.76 -10.75 10.91
CA SER A 8 11.38 -9.47 11.51
C SER A 8 12.41 -8.95 12.52
N ALA A 9 13.01 -9.82 13.34
CA ALA A 9 14.01 -9.39 14.33
C ALA A 9 15.28 -8.84 13.65
N THR A 10 15.76 -9.52 12.60
CA THR A 10 16.91 -9.07 11.81
C THR A 10 16.61 -7.77 11.06
N GLU A 11 15.42 -7.65 10.47
CA GLU A 11 14.96 -6.42 9.81
C GLU A 11 14.91 -5.24 10.81
N THR A 12 14.37 -5.44 12.02
CA THR A 12 14.34 -4.42 13.07
C THR A 12 15.75 -4.00 13.49
N GLU A 13 16.67 -4.94 13.65
CA GLU A 13 18.07 -4.65 14.00
C GLU A 13 18.77 -3.84 12.91
N ALA A 14 18.57 -4.21 11.64
CA ALA A 14 19.13 -3.50 10.48
C ALA A 14 18.57 -2.07 10.36
N VAL A 15 17.26 -1.88 10.58
CA VAL A 15 16.65 -0.54 10.66
C VAL A 15 17.28 0.29 11.78
N GLY A 16 17.48 -0.31 12.96
CA GLY A 16 18.16 0.36 14.08
C GLY A 16 19.62 0.72 13.75
N ALA A 17 20.34 -0.16 13.05
CA ALA A 17 21.71 0.09 12.61
C ALA A 17 21.79 1.25 11.61
N PHE A 18 20.86 1.29 10.64
CA PHE A 18 20.70 2.40 9.71
C PHE A 18 20.59 3.73 10.44
N TRP A 19 19.65 3.85 11.37
CA TRP A 19 19.41 5.13 12.04
C TRP A 19 20.52 5.54 13.00
N ARG A 20 21.15 4.58 13.69
CA ARG A 20 22.36 4.88 14.49
C ARG A 20 23.47 5.47 13.63
N TRP A 21 23.77 4.85 12.48
CA TRP A 21 24.77 5.39 11.56
C TRP A 21 24.36 6.76 11.00
N TRP A 22 23.09 6.92 10.60
CA TRP A 22 22.57 8.18 10.06
C TRP A 22 22.75 9.35 11.03
N SER A 23 22.42 9.13 12.31
CA SER A 23 22.57 10.14 13.37
C SER A 23 24.02 10.48 13.69
N VAL A 24 24.93 9.50 13.61
CA VAL A 24 26.35 9.72 13.95
C VAL A 24 27.14 10.34 12.80
N ALA A 25 26.91 9.89 11.56
CA ALA A 25 27.73 10.29 10.41
C ALA A 25 26.89 10.58 9.14
N GLY A 26 25.86 9.77 8.87
CA GLY A 26 25.15 9.81 7.58
C GLY A 26 24.57 11.17 7.23
N THR A 27 23.96 11.88 8.19
CA THR A 27 23.39 13.22 7.97
C THR A 27 24.43 14.24 7.49
N GLY A 28 25.60 14.25 8.14
CA GLY A 28 26.70 15.17 7.81
C GLY A 28 27.30 14.87 6.44
N LEU A 29 27.56 13.59 6.16
CA LEU A 29 28.07 13.13 4.87
C LEU A 29 27.10 13.44 3.73
N ALA A 30 25.81 13.14 3.91
CA ALA A 30 24.79 13.39 2.89
C ALA A 30 24.60 14.88 2.62
N THR A 31 24.63 15.73 3.66
CA THR A 31 24.54 17.19 3.50
C THR A 31 25.75 17.73 2.74
N ALA A 32 26.96 17.30 3.10
CA ALA A 32 28.18 17.71 2.40
C ALA A 32 28.18 17.26 0.93
N ALA A 33 27.76 16.03 0.65
CA ALA A 33 27.69 15.50 -0.70
C ALA A 33 26.73 16.29 -1.59
N VAL A 34 25.53 16.60 -1.11
CA VAL A 34 24.54 17.37 -1.88
C VAL A 34 25.00 18.81 -2.11
N MET A 35 25.65 19.45 -1.13
CA MET A 35 26.15 20.82 -1.26
C MET A 35 27.35 20.94 -2.21
N THR A 36 28.20 19.92 -2.29
CA THR A 36 29.43 19.94 -3.09
C THR A 36 29.31 19.22 -4.43
N GLY A 37 28.27 18.42 -4.62
CA GLY A 37 28.13 17.50 -5.76
C GLY A 37 29.10 16.30 -5.72
N MET A 38 29.89 16.15 -4.65
CA MET A 38 30.86 15.07 -4.49
C MET A 38 30.31 13.98 -3.58
N TYR A 39 29.92 12.85 -4.16
CA TYR A 39 29.25 11.77 -3.43
C TYR A 39 30.20 10.73 -2.83
N ALA A 40 31.41 10.57 -3.38
CA ALA A 40 32.36 9.52 -2.96
C ALA A 40 31.66 8.16 -2.77
N ASP A 41 31.97 7.42 -1.70
CA ASP A 41 31.38 6.10 -1.40
C ASP A 41 29.99 6.17 -0.72
N LEU A 42 29.41 7.37 -0.59
CA LEU A 42 28.14 7.54 0.13
C LEU A 42 26.98 6.73 -0.49
N PRO A 43 26.79 6.70 -1.82
CA PRO A 43 25.75 5.89 -2.43
C PRO A 43 25.90 4.40 -2.13
N GLU A 44 27.13 3.89 -2.13
CA GLU A 44 27.46 2.50 -1.80
C GLU A 44 27.15 2.20 -0.33
N ILE A 45 27.50 3.11 0.57
CA ILE A 45 27.21 2.97 2.01
C ILE A 45 25.70 2.93 2.25
N ILE A 46 24.93 3.92 1.73
CA ILE A 46 23.48 3.94 1.91
C ILE A 46 22.84 2.70 1.26
N GLY A 47 23.31 2.32 0.07
CA GLY A 47 22.87 1.12 -0.64
C GLY A 47 23.08 -0.16 0.17
N ALA A 48 24.25 -0.34 0.77
CA ALA A 48 24.55 -1.48 1.63
C ALA A 48 23.66 -1.52 2.88
N MET A 49 23.42 -0.37 3.52
CA MET A 49 22.58 -0.28 4.72
C MET A 49 21.10 -0.58 4.40
N VAL A 50 20.57 -0.10 3.27
CA VAL A 50 19.21 -0.41 2.82
C VAL A 50 19.09 -1.88 2.41
N MET A 51 20.09 -2.42 1.71
CA MET A 51 20.14 -3.84 1.34
C MET A 51 20.17 -4.76 2.56
N ALA A 52 20.84 -4.35 3.63
CA ALA A 52 20.87 -5.07 4.90
C ALA A 52 19.50 -5.14 5.58
N ILE A 53 18.62 -4.16 5.35
CA ILE A 53 17.21 -4.23 5.78
C ILE A 53 16.48 -5.24 4.89
N HIS A 54 16.49 -5.04 3.58
CA HIS A 54 15.95 -6.01 2.62
C HIS A 54 16.49 -5.76 1.20
N PRO A 55 16.93 -6.80 0.46
CA PRO A 55 17.64 -6.62 -0.82
C PRO A 55 16.79 -6.05 -1.97
N LYS A 56 15.46 -6.06 -1.83
CA LYS A 56 14.52 -5.49 -2.81
C LYS A 56 14.05 -4.08 -2.48
N LEU A 57 14.41 -3.54 -1.30
CA LEU A 57 14.14 -2.14 -1.01
C LEU A 57 14.98 -1.26 -1.93
N ARG A 58 14.41 -0.14 -2.32
CA ARG A 58 15.07 0.88 -3.12
C ARG A 58 15.22 2.13 -2.28
N TRP A 59 16.17 2.98 -2.64
CA TRP A 59 16.32 4.27 -2.01
C TRP A 59 16.69 5.33 -3.03
N GLU A 60 16.39 6.57 -2.70
CA GLU A 60 16.74 7.75 -3.49
C GLU A 60 16.79 8.99 -2.61
N THR A 61 17.61 9.96 -3.01
CA THR A 61 17.57 11.31 -2.47
C THR A 61 16.93 12.28 -3.45
N GLY A 62 16.36 13.36 -2.95
CA GLY A 62 15.75 14.40 -3.77
C GLY A 62 15.40 15.65 -2.97
N PRO A 63 14.73 16.64 -3.58
CA PRO A 63 14.14 17.74 -2.85
C PRO A 63 13.10 17.22 -1.84
N GLY A 64 13.04 17.85 -0.66
CA GLY A 64 11.98 17.58 0.32
C GLY A 64 10.74 18.45 0.09
N ALA A 65 9.62 18.05 0.68
CA ALA A 65 8.38 18.83 0.70
C ALA A 65 8.41 19.91 1.79
N HIS A 66 9.00 19.61 2.94
CA HIS A 66 9.11 20.53 4.08
C HIS A 66 10.57 20.78 4.51
N SER A 67 11.48 19.89 4.13
CA SER A 67 12.93 20.06 4.29
C SER A 67 13.63 20.33 2.96
N ARG A 68 14.89 20.81 3.00
CA ARG A 68 15.69 21.01 1.79
C ARG A 68 15.90 19.73 1.00
N HIS A 69 16.13 18.62 1.70
CA HIS A 69 16.41 17.31 1.13
C HIS A 69 15.54 16.25 1.76
N ARG A 70 15.32 15.19 0.99
CA ARG A 70 14.62 14.00 1.43
C ARG A 70 15.44 12.77 1.12
N LEU A 71 15.45 11.83 2.06
CA LEU A 71 15.83 10.44 1.80
C LEU A 71 14.57 9.58 1.78
N CYS A 72 14.33 8.93 0.65
CA CYS A 72 13.23 8.00 0.48
C CYS A 72 13.78 6.56 0.49
N VAL A 73 13.16 5.68 1.27
CA VAL A 73 13.28 4.23 1.11
C VAL A 73 11.93 3.71 0.68
N SER A 74 11.88 2.90 -0.37
CA SER A 74 10.64 2.49 -1.01
C SER A 74 10.59 0.98 -1.25
N GLY A 75 9.37 0.44 -1.19
CA GLY A 75 9.05 -0.94 -1.54
C GLY A 75 8.77 -1.18 -3.02
N GLY A 76 8.79 -0.14 -3.87
CA GLY A 76 8.58 -0.25 -5.31
C GLY A 76 7.21 -0.83 -5.67
N GLY A 77 6.17 -0.52 -4.89
CA GLY A 77 4.81 -1.05 -5.08
C GLY A 77 4.55 -2.43 -4.46
N ASP A 78 5.54 -3.09 -3.85
CA ASP A 78 5.29 -4.33 -3.09
C ASP A 78 4.73 -3.99 -1.69
N PRO A 79 3.50 -4.44 -1.33
CA PRO A 79 2.91 -4.15 -0.03
C PRO A 79 3.76 -4.63 1.14
N ARG A 80 4.45 -5.78 1.02
CA ARG A 80 5.31 -6.31 2.09
C ARG A 80 6.50 -5.40 2.34
N LEU A 81 7.10 -4.89 1.27
CA LEU A 81 8.23 -3.97 1.37
C LEU A 81 7.79 -2.57 1.79
N ARG A 82 6.57 -2.15 1.44
CA ARG A 82 5.96 -0.90 1.93
C ARG A 82 5.85 -0.89 3.46
N VAL A 83 5.49 -2.01 4.09
CA VAL A 83 5.52 -2.14 5.56
C VAL A 83 6.93 -1.87 6.10
N LEU A 84 7.96 -2.53 5.53
CA LEU A 84 9.34 -2.37 5.99
C LEU A 84 9.83 -0.94 5.82
N ALA A 85 9.52 -0.30 4.69
CA ALA A 85 9.82 1.11 4.46
C ALA A 85 9.13 2.04 5.47
N GLU A 86 7.88 1.76 5.83
CA GLU A 86 7.16 2.53 6.86
C GLU A 86 7.75 2.32 8.26
N ARG A 87 8.16 1.09 8.60
CA ARG A 87 8.86 0.82 9.87
C ARG A 87 10.21 1.52 9.92
N TRP A 88 10.95 1.53 8.81
CA TRP A 88 12.16 2.33 8.66
C TRP A 88 11.86 3.81 8.91
N ARG A 89 10.87 4.40 8.24
CA ARG A 89 10.50 5.82 8.43
C ARG A 89 10.02 6.11 9.84
N ARG A 90 9.24 5.23 10.47
CA ARG A 90 8.75 5.38 11.85
C ARG A 90 9.89 5.39 12.88
N ALA A 91 10.99 4.70 12.59
CA ALA A 91 12.19 4.69 13.42
C ALA A 91 13.14 5.89 13.16
N ALA A 92 12.82 6.74 12.19
CA ALA A 92 13.63 7.90 11.85
C ALA A 92 13.66 8.94 13.00
N PRO A 93 14.76 9.71 13.14
CA PRO A 93 14.73 10.92 13.95
C PRO A 93 13.70 11.92 13.38
N PRO A 94 13.23 12.88 14.20
CA PRO A 94 12.35 13.94 13.72
C PRO A 94 12.95 14.67 12.50
N PRO A 95 12.13 15.07 11.52
CA PRO A 95 12.62 15.84 10.39
C PRO A 95 13.22 17.17 10.87
N THR A 96 14.21 17.65 10.13
CA THR A 96 14.89 18.94 10.37
C THR A 96 14.68 19.85 9.18
N GLU A 97 15.13 21.10 9.23
CA GLU A 97 15.12 21.97 8.04
C GLU A 97 15.92 21.38 6.87
N THR A 98 16.92 20.55 7.14
CA THR A 98 17.79 19.97 6.11
C THR A 98 17.25 18.67 5.55
N TRP A 99 16.79 17.75 6.40
CA TRP A 99 16.40 16.40 6.00
C TRP A 99 15.04 15.98 6.54
N GLU A 100 14.27 15.35 5.65
CA GLU A 100 13.07 14.56 5.95
C GLU A 100 13.15 13.16 5.33
N PHE A 101 12.23 12.28 5.74
CA PHE A 101 12.26 10.87 5.39
C PHE A 101 10.91 10.37 4.89
N ALA A 102 10.92 9.62 3.78
CA ALA A 102 9.72 9.09 3.16
C ALA A 102 9.82 7.57 2.93
N ALA A 103 8.69 6.88 3.08
CA ALA A 103 8.59 5.42 2.95
C ALA A 103 8.01 4.98 1.57
N ALA A 104 7.76 5.94 0.69
CA ALA A 104 7.27 5.78 -0.67
C ALA A 104 7.79 6.94 -1.51
N ARG A 105 7.91 6.71 -2.82
CA ARG A 105 8.26 7.78 -3.75
C ARG A 105 7.09 8.72 -3.93
N GLU A 106 7.39 10.02 -3.90
CA GLU A 106 6.45 11.06 -4.25
C GLU A 106 6.44 11.33 -5.77
N PRO A 107 5.33 11.87 -6.29
CA PRO A 107 5.25 12.32 -7.67
C PRO A 107 6.34 13.38 -7.95
N ARG A 108 7.02 13.21 -9.08
CA ARG A 108 7.98 14.14 -9.69
C ARG A 108 7.61 14.39 -11.16
N PRO A 109 6.44 14.98 -11.46
CA PRO A 109 5.99 15.17 -12.84
C PRO A 109 6.94 16.04 -13.67
N GLY A 110 7.73 16.92 -13.01
CA GLY A 110 8.79 17.70 -13.66
C GLY A 110 9.88 16.85 -14.35
N MET A 111 10.03 15.57 -13.99
CA MET A 111 10.92 14.64 -14.69
C MET A 111 10.56 14.51 -16.18
N LEU A 112 9.29 14.67 -16.56
CA LEU A 112 8.86 14.57 -17.95
C LEU A 112 9.34 15.73 -18.84
N ALA A 113 9.81 16.83 -18.25
CA ALA A 113 10.45 17.91 -19.02
C ALA A 113 11.91 17.58 -19.38
N GLY A 114 12.45 16.49 -18.85
CA GLY A 114 13.84 16.06 -19.06
C GLY A 114 13.99 15.01 -20.14
N THR A 115 15.25 14.75 -20.49
CA THR A 115 15.67 13.63 -21.34
C THR A 115 16.36 12.59 -20.47
N LEU A 116 16.00 11.31 -20.64
CA LEU A 116 16.77 10.23 -20.04
C LEU A 116 18.02 9.98 -20.87
N GLU A 117 19.16 10.25 -20.23
CA GLU A 117 20.49 9.98 -20.74
C GLU A 117 20.98 8.58 -20.28
N GLY A 118 21.99 8.02 -20.97
CA GLY A 118 22.60 6.74 -20.59
C GLY A 118 21.94 5.49 -21.17
N LEU A 119 20.98 5.66 -22.09
CA LEU A 119 20.53 4.63 -23.02
C LEU A 119 21.29 4.76 -24.35
N GLU A 120 21.12 3.78 -25.26
CA GLU A 120 21.73 3.86 -26.61
C GLU A 120 21.34 5.14 -27.37
N GLN A 121 20.14 5.67 -27.10
CA GLN A 121 19.69 6.97 -27.57
C GLN A 121 19.03 7.75 -26.44
N PRO A 122 19.22 9.09 -26.37
CA PRO A 122 18.51 9.93 -25.43
C PRO A 122 16.99 9.82 -25.62
N VAL A 123 16.25 9.64 -24.53
CA VAL A 123 14.79 9.49 -24.55
C VAL A 123 14.13 10.74 -23.98
N ASP A 124 13.55 11.57 -24.85
CA ASP A 124 12.77 12.75 -24.45
C ASP A 124 11.45 12.33 -23.79
N LEU A 125 11.40 12.43 -22.45
CA LEU A 125 10.24 11.97 -21.68
C LEU A 125 8.97 12.77 -21.97
N GLY A 126 9.08 13.97 -22.55
CA GLY A 126 7.94 14.81 -22.92
C GLY A 126 7.08 14.22 -24.04
N LEU A 127 7.63 13.26 -24.80
CA LEU A 127 6.91 12.56 -25.85
C LEU A 127 6.03 11.41 -25.33
N ALA A 128 6.04 11.14 -24.02
CA ALA A 128 5.19 10.14 -23.42
C ALA A 128 3.71 10.53 -23.57
N ARG A 129 2.89 9.55 -23.96
CA ARG A 129 1.44 9.67 -24.04
C ARG A 129 0.77 8.55 -23.26
N VAL A 130 -0.39 8.83 -22.70
CA VAL A 130 -1.14 7.89 -21.89
C VAL A 130 -2.60 7.92 -22.31
N ALA A 131 -3.16 6.75 -22.60
CA ALA A 131 -4.62 6.56 -22.61
C ALA A 131 -5.05 6.05 -21.23
N VAL A 132 -6.14 6.61 -20.71
CA VAL A 132 -6.68 6.31 -19.38
C VAL A 132 -8.07 5.71 -19.55
N ASP A 133 -8.24 4.45 -19.15
CA ASP A 133 -9.55 3.81 -19.04
C ASP A 133 -9.96 3.77 -17.57
N TRP A 134 -11.01 4.51 -17.20
CA TRP A 134 -11.47 4.63 -15.81
C TRP A 134 -12.69 3.76 -15.54
N ASP A 135 -12.55 2.82 -14.61
CA ASP A 135 -13.65 2.00 -14.11
C ASP A 135 -14.28 2.64 -12.87
N GLU A 136 -15.42 3.31 -13.04
CA GLU A 136 -16.20 3.92 -11.95
C GLU A 136 -16.65 2.94 -10.87
N ARG A 137 -16.84 1.65 -11.21
CA ARG A 137 -17.29 0.63 -10.26
C ARG A 137 -16.16 0.16 -9.37
N ARG A 138 -14.98 -0.04 -9.96
CA ARG A 138 -13.77 -0.47 -9.24
C ARG A 138 -13.00 0.71 -8.65
N THR A 139 -13.29 1.94 -9.10
CA THR A 139 -12.54 3.16 -8.78
C THR A 139 -11.04 3.01 -9.09
N LEU A 140 -10.75 2.38 -10.23
CA LEU A 140 -9.41 2.09 -10.70
C LEU A 140 -9.29 2.47 -12.19
N ALA A 141 -8.10 2.92 -12.56
CA ALA A 141 -7.71 3.18 -13.93
C ALA A 141 -6.86 2.04 -14.49
N GLU A 142 -7.06 1.73 -15.76
CA GLU A 142 -6.08 1.01 -16.58
C GLU A 142 -5.36 2.04 -17.46
N LEU A 143 -4.03 2.11 -17.33
CA LEU A 143 -3.20 3.05 -18.07
C LEU A 143 -2.55 2.32 -19.23
N THR A 144 -2.62 2.89 -20.43
CA THR A 144 -1.83 2.43 -21.58
C THR A 144 -0.82 3.50 -21.96
N VAL A 145 0.46 3.22 -21.67
CA VAL A 145 1.58 4.14 -21.89
C VAL A 145 2.18 3.90 -23.27
N PHE A 146 2.27 4.98 -24.04
CA PHE A 146 2.99 5.04 -25.31
C PHE A 146 4.19 5.97 -25.18
N HIS A 147 5.28 5.60 -25.83
CA HIS A 147 6.41 6.48 -26.08
C HIS A 147 7.05 6.08 -27.42
N PRO A 148 7.46 7.01 -28.30
CA PRO A 148 8.09 6.67 -29.58
C PRO A 148 9.30 5.71 -29.44
N ALA A 149 10.14 5.93 -28.42
CA ALA A 149 11.29 5.06 -28.12
C ALA A 149 10.94 3.59 -27.82
N PHE A 150 9.69 3.25 -27.44
CA PHE A 150 9.30 1.86 -27.17
C PHE A 150 9.36 0.96 -28.41
N THR A 151 9.39 1.54 -29.61
CA THR A 151 9.56 0.80 -30.87
C THR A 151 10.92 0.11 -30.96
N GLY A 152 11.97 0.74 -30.43
CA GLY A 152 13.34 0.20 -30.41
C GLY A 152 13.67 -0.63 -29.16
N MET A 153 12.78 -0.67 -28.17
CA MET A 153 13.04 -1.32 -26.87
C MET A 153 12.49 -2.74 -26.78
N GLY A 154 13.19 -3.57 -26.01
CA GLY A 154 12.70 -4.88 -25.60
C GLY A 154 11.42 -4.77 -24.78
N THR A 155 10.53 -5.76 -24.87
CA THR A 155 9.21 -5.71 -24.21
C THR A 155 9.31 -5.54 -22.69
N ASN A 156 10.34 -6.11 -22.06
CA ASN A 156 10.55 -5.93 -20.62
C ASN A 156 10.98 -4.50 -20.26
N ASP A 157 11.87 -3.92 -21.07
CA ASP A 157 12.38 -2.56 -20.88
C ASP A 157 11.25 -1.55 -21.11
N CYS A 158 10.38 -1.76 -22.10
CA CYS A 158 9.18 -0.94 -22.29
C CYS A 158 8.32 -0.95 -21.02
N ARG A 159 8.02 -2.14 -20.46
CA ARG A 159 7.20 -2.25 -19.24
C ARG A 159 7.86 -1.55 -18.05
N GLN A 160 9.18 -1.70 -17.89
CA GLN A 160 9.91 -1.05 -16.81
C GLN A 160 9.90 0.48 -16.98
N ALA A 161 10.14 0.98 -18.19
CA ALA A 161 10.10 2.42 -18.49
C ALA A 161 8.69 2.99 -18.32
N GLY A 162 7.66 2.31 -18.82
CA GLY A 162 6.26 2.71 -18.64
C GLY A 162 5.84 2.76 -17.18
N ARG A 163 6.26 1.78 -16.37
CA ARG A 163 6.04 1.79 -14.92
C ARG A 163 6.75 2.97 -14.25
N LEU A 164 8.03 3.19 -14.58
CA LEU A 164 8.81 4.28 -14.01
C LEU A 164 8.24 5.66 -14.35
N LEU A 165 7.79 5.85 -15.59
CA LEU A 165 7.07 7.06 -16.02
C LEU A 165 5.83 7.32 -15.17
N VAL A 166 5.01 6.29 -14.96
CA VAL A 166 3.79 6.40 -14.13
C VAL A 166 4.13 6.66 -12.67
N ASP A 167 5.17 6.00 -12.12
CA ASP A 167 5.64 6.26 -10.75
C ASP A 167 6.18 7.70 -10.61
N TRP A 168 6.80 8.30 -11.64
CA TRP A 168 7.17 9.72 -11.60
C TRP A 168 5.97 10.65 -11.69
N LEU A 169 4.93 10.30 -12.44
CA LEU A 169 3.74 11.14 -12.57
C LEU A 169 2.92 11.19 -11.28
N LEU A 170 2.72 10.03 -10.65
CA LEU A 170 1.76 9.85 -9.57
C LEU A 170 2.40 9.56 -8.21
N GLY A 171 3.64 9.10 -8.18
CA GLY A 171 4.23 8.53 -6.97
C GLY A 171 3.65 7.16 -6.64
N GLU A 172 4.28 6.45 -5.72
CA GLU A 172 3.91 5.06 -5.44
C GLU A 172 2.53 4.92 -4.80
N ASP A 173 2.15 5.87 -3.94
CA ASP A 173 0.89 5.80 -3.21
C ASP A 173 -0.33 5.98 -4.14
N ASP A 174 -0.31 6.97 -5.04
CA ASP A 174 -1.43 7.17 -5.96
C ASP A 174 -1.49 6.11 -7.07
N VAL A 175 -0.34 5.58 -7.50
CA VAL A 175 -0.35 4.39 -8.36
C VAL A 175 -1.04 3.23 -7.66
N GLN A 176 -0.70 2.97 -6.41
CA GLN A 176 -1.32 1.89 -5.66
C GLN A 176 -2.81 2.15 -5.33
N ARG A 177 -3.19 3.42 -5.18
CA ARG A 177 -4.54 3.84 -4.83
C ARG A 177 -5.51 3.78 -6.00
N TRP A 178 -5.02 4.13 -7.20
CA TRP A 178 -5.89 4.41 -8.34
C TRP A 178 -5.58 3.60 -9.59
N VAL A 179 -4.41 3.00 -9.72
CA VAL A 179 -4.01 2.33 -10.97
C VAL A 179 -4.11 0.81 -10.80
N GLY A 180 -5.05 0.20 -11.51
CA GLY A 180 -5.26 -1.25 -11.53
C GLY A 180 -4.29 -1.99 -12.45
N ALA A 181 -3.92 -1.36 -13.57
CA ALA A 181 -2.98 -1.93 -14.53
C ALA A 181 -2.19 -0.84 -15.26
N ILE A 182 -0.95 -1.17 -15.62
CA ILE A 182 -0.11 -0.35 -16.50
C ILE A 182 0.31 -1.22 -17.67
N ASN A 183 -0.21 -0.89 -18.83
CA ASN A 183 0.10 -1.49 -20.11
C ASN A 183 1.05 -0.57 -20.89
N VAL A 184 1.82 -1.16 -21.80
CA VAL A 184 2.69 -0.41 -22.73
C VAL A 184 2.35 -0.78 -24.16
N THR A 185 2.37 0.22 -25.03
CA THR A 185 2.07 0.05 -26.47
C THR A 185 3.16 0.69 -27.32
N ARG A 186 3.39 0.11 -28.50
CA ARG A 186 4.30 0.66 -29.53
C ARG A 186 3.58 1.49 -30.59
N ALA A 187 2.25 1.46 -30.59
CA ALA A 187 1.42 2.29 -31.44
C ALA A 187 0.64 3.27 -30.56
N ASP A 188 0.69 4.55 -30.91
CA ASP A 188 0.02 5.62 -30.18
C ASP A 188 -1.51 5.40 -30.21
N PRO A 189 -2.19 5.22 -29.06
CA PRO A 189 -3.64 5.13 -29.01
C PRO A 189 -4.30 6.42 -29.51
N ARG A 190 -5.42 6.32 -30.23
CA ARG A 190 -6.10 7.49 -30.82
C ARG A 190 -6.60 8.49 -29.77
N ASP A 191 -6.96 7.99 -28.60
CA ASP A 191 -7.49 8.70 -27.45
C ASP A 191 -6.41 9.04 -26.39
N SER A 192 -5.14 8.72 -26.68
CA SER A 192 -4.05 9.06 -25.77
C SER A 192 -3.93 10.58 -25.59
N GLN A 193 -3.47 10.99 -24.41
CA GLN A 193 -3.18 12.38 -24.06
C GLN A 193 -1.71 12.52 -23.68
N PRO A 194 -1.11 13.73 -23.70
CA PRO A 194 0.22 13.95 -23.16
C PRO A 194 0.31 13.44 -21.71
N ALA A 195 1.33 12.65 -21.38
CA ALA A 195 1.43 12.02 -20.06
C ALA A 195 1.45 13.04 -18.90
N ALA A 196 1.90 14.27 -19.16
CA ALA A 196 1.91 15.36 -18.20
C ALA A 196 0.52 15.77 -17.66
N ILE A 197 -0.59 15.40 -18.32
CA ILE A 197 -1.95 15.71 -17.83
C ILE A 197 -2.49 14.69 -16.81
N VAL A 198 -1.81 13.55 -16.67
CA VAL A 198 -2.24 12.43 -15.81
C VAL A 198 -2.36 12.84 -14.32
N PRO A 199 -1.43 13.63 -13.74
CA PRO A 199 -1.54 14.06 -12.34
C PRO A 199 -2.84 14.84 -12.06
N ASP A 200 -3.19 15.79 -12.94
CA ASP A 200 -4.41 16.60 -12.80
C ASP A 200 -5.68 15.74 -12.85
N PHE A 201 -5.70 14.74 -13.73
CA PHE A 201 -6.81 13.76 -13.79
C PHE A 201 -6.98 13.04 -12.44
N PHE A 202 -5.89 12.51 -11.87
CA PHE A 202 -5.97 11.77 -10.61
C PHE A 202 -6.22 12.67 -9.40
N GLN A 203 -5.79 13.94 -9.44
CA GLN A 203 -6.17 14.93 -8.42
C GLN A 203 -7.69 15.19 -8.42
N ALA A 204 -8.30 15.30 -9.60
CA ALA A 204 -9.75 15.44 -9.74
C ALA A 204 -10.50 14.18 -9.27
N VAL A 205 -9.98 12.99 -9.60
CA VAL A 205 -10.50 11.70 -9.11
C VAL A 205 -10.43 11.62 -7.59
N ALA A 206 -9.30 11.99 -6.98
CA ALA A 206 -9.10 11.97 -5.54
C ALA A 206 -10.12 12.85 -4.82
N THR A 207 -10.37 14.06 -5.33
CA THR A 207 -11.34 15.00 -4.77
C THR A 207 -12.78 14.45 -4.76
N ARG A 208 -13.13 13.61 -5.75
CA ARG A 208 -14.47 13.00 -5.85
C ARG A 208 -14.63 11.73 -5.02
N ASN A 209 -13.54 11.15 -4.54
CA ASN A 209 -13.49 9.82 -3.94
C ASN A 209 -12.70 9.83 -2.61
N LEU A 210 -12.90 10.89 -1.81
CA LEU A 210 -12.21 11.11 -0.54
C LEU A 210 -12.60 10.09 0.53
N ASP A 211 -13.90 9.84 0.68
CA ASP A 211 -14.41 9.07 1.80
C ASP A 211 -14.79 7.65 1.41
N PRO A 212 -14.17 6.63 2.03
CA PRO A 212 -14.57 5.27 1.81
C PRO A 212 -15.95 5.03 2.46
N ARG A 213 -16.85 4.38 1.72
CA ARG A 213 -18.24 4.11 2.14
C ARG A 213 -18.48 2.63 2.36
N TRP A 214 -19.31 2.30 3.35
CA TRP A 214 -19.80 0.94 3.50
C TRP A 214 -20.77 0.60 2.37
N THR A 215 -20.55 -0.53 1.73
CA THR A 215 -21.45 -1.09 0.72
C THR A 215 -21.95 -2.45 1.19
N MET A 216 -23.20 -2.76 0.90
CA MET A 216 -23.80 -4.07 1.17
C MET A 216 -24.08 -4.77 -0.16
N ARG A 217 -23.70 -6.04 -0.25
CA ARG A 217 -24.02 -6.92 -1.36
C ARG A 217 -24.63 -8.20 -0.83
N GLU A 218 -25.59 -8.71 -1.59
CA GLU A 218 -26.17 -10.03 -1.35
C GLU A 218 -25.75 -10.98 -2.47
N ALA A 219 -25.36 -12.19 -2.09
CA ALA A 219 -25.02 -13.28 -3.00
C ALA A 219 -25.64 -14.60 -2.50
N LYS A 220 -25.62 -15.63 -3.35
CA LYS A 220 -25.90 -17.01 -2.96
C LYS A 220 -24.62 -17.84 -3.12
N ILE A 221 -24.26 -18.62 -2.10
CA ILE A 221 -23.19 -19.60 -2.21
C ILE A 221 -23.66 -20.85 -2.96
N SER A 222 -22.71 -21.69 -3.41
CA SER A 222 -22.98 -22.91 -4.17
C SER A 222 -23.96 -23.88 -3.48
N SER A 223 -24.04 -23.83 -2.15
CA SER A 223 -25.01 -24.60 -1.36
C SER A 223 -26.43 -24.01 -1.33
N GLY A 224 -26.67 -22.89 -2.01
CA GLY A 224 -27.96 -22.20 -2.08
C GLY A 224 -28.25 -21.18 -0.98
N HIS A 225 -27.46 -21.16 0.11
CA HIS A 225 -27.65 -20.20 1.21
C HIS A 225 -27.28 -18.78 0.79
N ARG A 226 -27.97 -17.80 1.39
CA ARG A 226 -27.70 -16.37 1.19
C ARG A 226 -26.45 -15.97 1.95
N VAL A 227 -25.69 -15.06 1.36
CA VAL A 227 -24.54 -14.40 1.97
C VAL A 227 -24.74 -12.90 1.86
N ILE A 228 -24.68 -12.22 2.99
CA ILE A 228 -24.62 -10.76 3.05
C ILE A 228 -23.17 -10.38 3.28
N VAL A 229 -22.60 -9.58 2.37
CA VAL A 229 -21.27 -9.01 2.51
C VAL A 229 -21.41 -7.51 2.69
N CYS A 230 -20.91 -6.99 3.80
CA CYS A 230 -20.73 -5.55 3.98
C CYS A 230 -19.24 -5.24 3.91
N ALA A 231 -18.81 -4.36 3.01
CA ALA A 231 -17.40 -4.01 2.86
C ALA A 231 -17.21 -2.52 2.63
N LEU A 232 -16.13 -2.00 3.19
CA LEU A 232 -15.66 -0.66 2.94
C LEU A 232 -15.23 -0.54 1.47
N ARG A 233 -15.59 0.55 0.80
CA ARG A 233 -15.26 0.81 -0.60
C ARG A 233 -14.77 2.23 -0.81
N PRO A 234 -13.62 2.41 -1.50
CA PRO A 234 -12.69 1.37 -1.94
C PRO A 234 -11.90 0.74 -0.76
N LEU A 235 -11.41 -0.49 -0.93
CA LEU A 235 -10.50 -1.14 0.02
C LEU A 235 -9.07 -0.70 -0.28
N ARG A 236 -8.54 0.23 0.50
CA ARG A 236 -7.21 0.83 0.28
C ARG A 236 -6.26 0.54 1.42
N TRP A 237 -5.47 -0.52 1.24
CA TRP A 237 -4.39 -0.84 2.18
C TRP A 237 -3.32 0.25 2.20
N VAL A 238 -3.11 0.96 1.08
CA VAL A 238 -2.08 2.01 0.96
C VAL A 238 -2.33 3.22 1.87
N ASP A 239 -3.58 3.47 2.27
CA ASP A 239 -3.93 4.52 3.23
C ASP A 239 -3.61 4.09 4.68
N HIS A 240 -3.32 2.80 4.86
CA HIS A 240 -3.08 2.15 6.14
C HIS A 240 -1.92 1.13 6.03
N PRO A 241 -0.72 1.54 5.57
CA PRO A 241 0.33 0.63 5.14
C PRO A 241 0.91 -0.24 6.27
N LEU A 242 0.73 0.17 7.53
CA LEU A 242 1.12 -0.62 8.71
C LEU A 242 0.03 -1.59 9.18
N LEU A 243 -1.21 -1.52 8.67
CA LEU A 243 -2.27 -2.47 9.02
C LEU A 243 -2.09 -3.76 8.20
N ASP A 244 -1.06 -4.52 8.52
CA ASP A 244 -0.55 -5.67 7.77
C ASP A 244 -0.93 -7.04 8.36
N LEU A 245 -1.63 -7.07 9.49
CA LEU A 245 -2.15 -8.29 10.09
C LEU A 245 -3.65 -8.41 9.86
N HIS A 246 -4.07 -9.34 9.00
CA HIS A 246 -5.48 -9.73 8.88
C HIS A 246 -5.89 -10.57 10.10
N THR A 247 -7.01 -10.18 10.71
CA THR A 247 -7.67 -10.93 11.78
C THR A 247 -9.10 -11.23 11.37
N ALA A 248 -9.40 -12.51 11.15
CA ALA A 248 -10.77 -12.99 10.93
C ALA A 248 -11.39 -13.38 12.27
N VAL A 249 -12.40 -12.63 12.71
CA VAL A 249 -13.21 -12.93 13.89
C VAL A 249 -14.48 -13.64 13.44
N ARG A 250 -14.62 -14.91 13.79
CA ARG A 250 -15.72 -15.80 13.40
C ARG A 250 -16.68 -15.94 14.58
N ILE A 251 -17.90 -15.47 14.43
CA ILE A 251 -18.94 -15.46 15.45
C ILE A 251 -20.08 -16.37 14.99
N SER A 252 -20.30 -17.47 15.71
CA SER A 252 -21.39 -18.39 15.44
C SER A 252 -22.70 -17.89 16.07
N TYR A 253 -23.81 -18.01 15.34
CA TYR A 253 -25.14 -17.68 15.86
C TYR A 253 -26.14 -18.80 15.53
N ARG A 254 -27.21 -18.89 16.34
CA ARG A 254 -28.27 -19.88 16.15
C ARG A 254 -29.06 -19.54 14.89
N ARG A 255 -29.25 -20.53 14.02
CA ARG A 255 -30.12 -20.44 12.84
C ARG A 255 -31.56 -20.71 13.26
N THR A 256 -32.48 -19.88 12.80
CA THR A 256 -33.92 -20.04 13.07
C THR A 256 -34.76 -20.15 11.80
N GLY A 257 -34.21 -19.80 10.63
CA GLY A 257 -34.82 -20.00 9.31
C GLY A 257 -33.91 -20.74 8.33
N ASP A 258 -34.48 -21.12 7.18
CA ASP A 258 -33.81 -21.94 6.16
C ASP A 258 -32.79 -21.16 5.31
N ASP A 259 -32.86 -19.82 5.32
CA ASP A 259 -31.94 -18.97 4.54
C ASP A 259 -30.55 -18.83 5.19
N GLY A 260 -30.42 -19.24 6.45
CA GLY A 260 -29.18 -19.25 7.22
C GLY A 260 -28.76 -17.89 7.77
N LEU A 261 -29.57 -16.84 7.60
CA LEU A 261 -29.31 -15.50 8.12
C LEU A 261 -29.75 -15.38 9.59
N PRO A 262 -29.23 -14.38 10.34
CA PRO A 262 -29.66 -14.16 11.72
C PRO A 262 -31.09 -13.62 11.75
N ASP A 263 -31.89 -14.08 12.72
CA ASP A 263 -33.12 -13.41 13.08
C ASP A 263 -32.86 -12.11 13.86
N GLY A 264 -33.92 -11.43 14.31
CA GLY A 264 -33.81 -10.17 15.03
C GLY A 264 -33.00 -10.27 16.33
N GLU A 265 -33.17 -11.34 17.13
CA GLU A 265 -32.42 -11.50 18.37
C GLU A 265 -30.94 -11.79 18.10
N ALA A 266 -30.66 -12.71 17.17
CA ALA A 266 -29.30 -13.02 16.76
C ALA A 266 -28.59 -11.79 16.17
N LEU A 267 -29.29 -10.98 15.37
CA LEU A 267 -28.73 -9.76 14.80
C LEU A 267 -28.36 -8.74 15.87
N ILE A 268 -29.24 -8.50 16.86
CA ILE A 268 -28.95 -7.58 17.97
C ILE A 268 -27.72 -8.06 18.75
N ARG A 269 -27.61 -9.37 19.02
CA ARG A 269 -26.42 -9.94 19.69
C ARG A 269 -25.15 -9.73 18.87
N LEU A 270 -25.19 -9.98 17.56
CA LEU A 270 -24.05 -9.76 16.66
C LEU A 270 -23.61 -8.29 16.67
N LEU A 271 -24.56 -7.35 16.57
CA LEU A 271 -24.26 -5.92 16.60
C LEU A 271 -23.62 -5.48 17.93
N HIS A 272 -24.09 -5.99 19.07
CA HIS A 272 -23.45 -5.72 20.36
C HIS A 272 -22.04 -6.29 20.46
N LEU A 273 -21.79 -7.48 19.90
CA LEU A 273 -20.44 -8.06 19.85
C LEU A 273 -19.51 -7.26 18.94
N GLU A 274 -20.00 -6.81 17.79
CA GLU A 274 -19.28 -5.93 16.86
C GLU A 274 -18.89 -4.60 17.53
N GLN A 275 -19.83 -3.93 18.19
CA GLN A 275 -19.55 -2.70 18.95
C GLN A 275 -18.53 -2.93 20.07
N GLY A 276 -18.64 -4.04 20.80
CA GLY A 276 -17.69 -4.39 21.85
C GLY A 276 -16.28 -4.66 21.32
N LEU A 277 -16.17 -5.30 20.15
CA LEU A 277 -14.90 -5.52 19.46
C LEU A 277 -14.29 -4.20 18.95
N ASP A 278 -15.09 -3.35 18.31
CA ASP A 278 -14.63 -2.06 17.81
C ASP A 278 -14.12 -1.15 18.93
N LEU A 279 -14.80 -1.14 20.09
CA LEU A 279 -14.33 -0.43 21.28
C LEU A 279 -13.04 -1.02 21.86
N LEU A 280 -12.91 -2.35 21.88
CA LEU A 280 -11.74 -3.05 22.41
C LEU A 280 -10.49 -2.82 21.54
N VAL A 281 -10.66 -2.85 20.22
CA VAL A 281 -9.58 -2.63 19.25
C VAL A 281 -9.23 -1.15 19.16
N GLY A 282 -10.24 -0.28 19.17
CA GLY A 282 -10.10 1.16 19.11
C GLY A 282 -9.23 1.58 17.90
N PRO A 283 -8.25 2.48 18.08
CA PRO A 283 -7.42 2.96 16.98
C PRO A 283 -6.36 1.96 16.49
N ARG A 284 -6.21 0.80 17.15
CA ARG A 284 -5.14 -0.18 16.84
C ARG A 284 -5.45 -1.07 15.64
N GLY A 285 -6.69 -1.05 15.17
CA GLY A 285 -7.11 -1.83 14.03
C GLY A 285 -8.41 -1.31 13.45
N ARG A 286 -8.77 -1.86 12.30
CA ARG A 286 -9.92 -1.40 11.51
C ARG A 286 -10.67 -2.59 10.96
N VAL A 287 -11.99 -2.63 11.17
CA VAL A 287 -12.87 -3.52 10.41
C VAL A 287 -13.07 -2.96 9.00
N VAL A 288 -12.85 -3.79 7.99
CA VAL A 288 -12.94 -3.37 6.58
C VAL A 288 -13.98 -4.17 5.79
N ALA A 289 -14.38 -5.32 6.31
CA ALA A 289 -15.43 -6.14 5.74
C ALA A 289 -16.08 -7.04 6.79
N SER A 290 -17.30 -7.49 6.48
CA SER A 290 -17.99 -8.54 7.21
C SER A 290 -18.79 -9.43 6.25
N GLU A 291 -18.83 -10.72 6.54
CA GLU A 291 -19.61 -11.72 5.81
C GLU A 291 -20.61 -12.37 6.79
N THR A 292 -21.89 -12.43 6.44
CA THR A 292 -22.91 -13.14 7.20
C THR A 292 -23.52 -14.23 6.33
N SER A 293 -23.40 -15.49 6.77
CA SER A 293 -24.00 -16.61 6.07
C SER A 293 -24.10 -17.84 6.97
N ASN A 294 -25.19 -18.60 6.80
CA ASN A 294 -25.35 -19.96 7.34
C ASN A 294 -24.93 -20.13 8.82
N GLY A 295 -25.45 -19.29 9.72
CA GLY A 295 -25.15 -19.37 11.15
C GLY A 295 -23.78 -18.81 11.56
N LEU A 296 -23.10 -18.10 10.66
CA LEU A 296 -21.77 -17.55 10.88
C LEU A 296 -21.67 -16.11 10.40
N ARG A 297 -21.14 -15.24 11.27
CA ARG A 297 -20.66 -13.90 10.95
C ARG A 297 -19.13 -13.92 10.98
N VAL A 298 -18.49 -13.38 9.95
CA VAL A 298 -17.03 -13.19 9.91
C VAL A 298 -16.76 -11.70 9.82
N LEU A 299 -15.97 -11.16 10.74
CA LEU A 299 -15.48 -9.79 10.70
C LEU A 299 -14.02 -9.80 10.27
N HIS A 300 -13.66 -8.92 9.33
CA HIS A 300 -12.32 -8.80 8.80
C HIS A 300 -11.67 -7.53 9.34
N TYR A 301 -10.83 -7.70 10.36
CA TYR A 301 -10.01 -6.64 10.91
C TYR A 301 -8.62 -6.63 10.30
N TYR A 302 -8.02 -5.46 10.20
CA TYR A 302 -6.60 -5.27 9.97
C TYR A 302 -5.99 -4.45 11.10
N SER A 303 -4.83 -4.89 11.61
CA SER A 303 -4.06 -4.23 12.68
C SER A 303 -2.57 -4.25 12.35
N ASP A 304 -1.75 -3.50 13.09
CA ASP A 304 -0.28 -3.58 12.99
C ASP A 304 0.21 -4.93 13.57
N SER A 305 0.96 -5.71 12.79
CA SER A 305 1.54 -6.98 13.22
C SER A 305 2.62 -6.84 14.31
N GLU A 306 3.21 -5.65 14.49
CA GLU A 306 4.13 -5.36 15.60
C GLU A 306 3.40 -4.92 16.88
N ASP A 307 2.11 -4.54 16.81
CA ASP A 307 1.31 -4.27 18.00
C ASP A 307 0.79 -5.57 18.62
N GLN A 308 1.59 -6.15 19.50
CA GLN A 308 1.22 -7.36 20.25
C GLN A 308 -0.05 -7.15 21.09
N ASN A 309 -0.29 -5.94 21.61
CA ASN A 309 -1.48 -5.69 22.40
C ASN A 309 -2.75 -5.72 21.55
N GLY A 310 -2.68 -5.21 20.32
CA GLY A 310 -3.78 -5.27 19.36
C GLY A 310 -4.18 -6.71 19.05
N ARG A 311 -3.19 -7.57 18.77
CA ARG A 311 -3.42 -9.01 18.56
C ARG A 311 -4.00 -9.70 19.79
N ASP A 312 -3.38 -9.50 20.95
CA ASP A 312 -3.78 -10.15 22.21
C ASP A 312 -5.20 -9.78 22.64
N SER A 313 -5.67 -8.57 22.30
CA SER A 313 -7.05 -8.15 22.52
C SER A 313 -8.06 -9.06 21.81
N PHE A 314 -7.82 -9.42 20.54
CA PHE A 314 -8.69 -10.35 19.82
C PHE A 314 -8.65 -11.76 20.42
N ASP A 315 -7.45 -12.26 20.75
CA ASP A 315 -7.28 -13.58 21.35
C ASP A 315 -7.93 -13.68 22.73
N ARG A 316 -7.90 -12.60 23.51
CA ARG A 316 -8.57 -12.51 24.82
C ARG A 316 -10.09 -12.48 24.65
N PHE A 317 -10.59 -11.68 23.71
CA PHE A 317 -12.01 -11.61 23.38
C PHE A 317 -12.55 -13.00 23.01
N ALA A 318 -11.87 -13.72 22.11
CA ALA A 318 -12.23 -15.07 21.71
C ALA A 318 -12.19 -16.06 22.89
N ARG A 319 -11.13 -16.07 23.71
CA ARG A 319 -11.01 -17.00 24.85
C ARG A 319 -12.13 -16.85 25.90
N SER A 320 -12.72 -15.66 26.01
CA SER A 320 -13.84 -15.42 26.93
C SER A 320 -15.19 -15.97 26.45
N ARG A 321 -15.26 -16.55 25.25
CA ARG A 321 -16.51 -16.86 24.54
C ARG A 321 -16.40 -18.20 23.80
N GLN A 322 -17.46 -19.00 23.81
CA GLN A 322 -17.46 -20.29 23.09
C GLN A 322 -17.89 -20.17 21.63
N ASP A 323 -18.64 -19.12 21.31
CA ASP A 323 -19.20 -18.82 19.99
C ASP A 323 -18.25 -18.00 19.10
N VAL A 324 -17.08 -17.62 19.61
CA VAL A 324 -16.11 -16.78 18.90
C VAL A 324 -14.79 -17.51 18.67
N GLN A 325 -14.34 -17.50 17.42
CA GLN A 325 -13.01 -17.97 17.03
C GLN A 325 -12.25 -16.87 16.30
N VAL A 326 -10.94 -16.83 16.47
CA VAL A 326 -10.08 -15.83 15.83
C VAL A 326 -8.96 -16.52 15.08
N THR A 327 -8.67 -16.03 13.88
CA THR A 327 -7.51 -16.47 13.08
C THR A 327 -6.75 -15.25 12.57
N HIS A 328 -5.43 -15.25 12.76
CA HIS A 328 -4.54 -14.20 12.30
C HIS A 328 -3.69 -14.64 11.12
N ALA A 329 -3.49 -13.76 10.15
CA ALA A 329 -2.61 -14.00 9.01
C ALA A 329 -1.92 -12.70 8.57
N TYR A 330 -0.62 -12.76 8.30
CA TYR A 330 0.10 -11.64 7.70
C TYR A 330 -0.40 -11.41 6.27
N ASP A 331 -0.87 -10.18 5.98
CA ASP A 331 -1.51 -9.80 4.73
C ASP A 331 -1.41 -8.28 4.45
N PRO A 332 -0.21 -7.74 4.20
CA PRO A 332 0.01 -6.29 4.00
C PRO A 332 -0.68 -5.70 2.77
N GLY A 333 -1.01 -6.51 1.76
CA GLY A 333 -1.74 -6.05 0.56
C GLY A 333 -3.26 -6.20 0.66
N TRP A 334 -3.77 -6.59 1.83
CA TRP A 334 -5.18 -6.88 2.09
C TRP A 334 -5.80 -7.90 1.11
N SER A 335 -4.99 -8.85 0.63
CA SER A 335 -5.38 -9.83 -0.39
C SER A 335 -6.57 -10.69 0.03
N ARG A 336 -6.75 -10.95 1.33
CA ARG A 336 -7.83 -11.78 1.88
C ARG A 336 -9.21 -11.15 1.77
N VAL A 337 -9.28 -9.83 1.60
CA VAL A 337 -10.53 -9.08 1.44
C VAL A 337 -10.71 -8.53 0.04
N GLN A 338 -9.79 -8.79 -0.90
CA GLN A 338 -9.92 -8.32 -2.28
C GLN A 338 -11.09 -8.96 -3.04
N LYS A 339 -11.50 -10.20 -2.69
CA LYS A 339 -12.78 -10.80 -3.15
C LYS A 339 -14.01 -9.95 -2.80
N PHE A 340 -13.81 -9.07 -1.82
CA PHE A 340 -14.57 -7.87 -1.51
C PHE A 340 -15.02 -7.13 -2.75
N ILE A 341 -14.04 -6.71 -3.54
CA ILE A 341 -13.98 -5.50 -4.37
C ILE A 341 -14.93 -5.53 -5.56
#